data_AF-A0A255DQA5-F1
#
_entry.id   AF-A0A255DQA5-F1
#
_cell.length_a   1.000
_cell.length_b   1.000
_cell.length_c   1.000
_cell.angle_alpha   90.00
_cell.angle_beta   90.00
_cell.angle_gamma   90.00
#
_symmetry.space_group_name_H-M   'P 1'
#
loop_
_entity.id
_entity.type
_entity.pdbx_description
1 polymer ?
#
loop_
_entity_poly.entity_id
_entity_poly.type
_entity_poly.pdbx_seq_one_letter_code
_entity_poly.pdbx_strand_id
1 'polypeptide(L)'
;MSSTAELMPVERLERVFEELAELAGARNAIDGRIVDLVAELDHGNLCGMTGARSVAAVVAWKLGTTTANAQSIAAVAHRIDEFPRCVAALREGRLSVDQVGVIAARAADGSDEHYAQLASVATVSQLRTAVKLEPRPPKPDPQPDPPRSIHKTLGEESTSWRITLPHDEAATFDAALQSLRDALVADFHDDHGDGETMGAQAPPFPTIVDAFMSLVEAGWDSEVARRPHAQRTTVVVHVDVEQRMAALHVGPLLSDGDRHYLTCDATCEVWFERDGQPIGAGRTTRTISRRLRRALEHRDSMCAVPGCGATRGLHAHHIIHWEDGGPTELSNLVLLCPYHHRAHHRGDITITGPADHLTILDSDGDPLTPGSLARPPNHPPPDVPPWPGPTGERAQWKWYHPYEPKPPPDN
;
A
#
# COMPACT_ATOMS: atom_id res chain seq x y z
N MET A 1 -56.74 22.92 -4.20
CA MET A 1 -55.42 23.55 -4.42
C MET A 1 -54.99 24.11 -3.08
N SER A 2 -54.29 23.30 -2.29
CA SER A 2 -53.86 23.68 -0.94
C SER A 2 -52.63 24.57 -1.06
N SER A 3 -52.75 25.79 -0.56
CA SER A 3 -51.69 26.79 -0.48
C SER A 3 -50.51 26.22 0.30
N THR A 4 -49.42 25.90 -0.38
CA THR A 4 -48.10 25.73 0.26
C THR A 4 -47.71 27.09 0.83
N ALA A 5 -48.05 27.34 2.09
CA ALA A 5 -47.49 28.47 2.82
C ALA A 5 -45.96 28.31 2.80
N GLU A 6 -45.26 29.27 2.21
CA GLU A 6 -43.80 29.30 2.25
C GLU A 6 -43.37 29.38 3.72
N LEU A 7 -42.75 28.30 4.21
CA LEU A 7 -42.19 28.23 5.56
C LEU A 7 -41.25 29.40 5.79
N MET A 8 -41.30 29.99 6.99
CA MET A 8 -40.39 31.05 7.38
C MET A 8 -38.94 30.53 7.31
N PRO A 9 -37.94 31.38 7.00
CA PRO A 9 -36.55 30.92 6.87
C PRO A 9 -36.00 30.12 8.07
N VAL A 10 -36.47 30.43 9.29
CA VAL A 10 -36.10 29.71 10.52
C VAL A 10 -36.69 28.30 10.55
N GLU A 11 -37.98 28.13 10.26
CA GLU A 11 -38.65 26.83 10.19
C GLU A 11 -38.04 25.94 9.10
N ARG A 12 -37.60 26.55 7.98
CA ARG A 12 -36.85 25.84 6.93
C ARG A 12 -35.50 25.36 7.43
N LEU A 13 -34.78 26.18 8.20
CA LEU A 13 -33.48 25.84 8.75
C LEU A 13 -33.57 24.70 9.77
N GLU A 14 -34.56 24.77 10.68
CA GLU A 14 -34.82 23.73 11.68
C GLU A 14 -35.08 22.38 11.01
N ARG A 15 -35.97 22.34 10.01
CA ARG A 15 -36.24 21.12 9.24
C ARG A 15 -34.99 20.56 8.54
N VAL A 16 -34.14 21.42 7.97
CA VAL A 16 -32.88 20.99 7.35
C VAL A 16 -31.93 20.40 8.38
N PHE A 17 -31.87 20.96 9.59
CA PHE A 17 -31.03 20.43 10.67
C PHE A 17 -31.54 19.11 11.23
N GLU A 18 -32.86 18.93 11.35
CA GLU A 18 -33.46 17.65 11.72
C GLU A 18 -33.09 16.55 10.72
N GLU A 19 -33.25 16.82 9.41
CA GLU A 19 -32.91 15.86 8.35
C GLU A 19 -31.40 15.58 8.30
N LEU A 20 -30.56 16.60 8.50
CA LEU A 20 -29.11 16.41 8.61
C LEU A 20 -28.72 15.54 9.82
N ALA A 21 -29.40 15.70 10.96
CA ALA A 21 -29.13 14.93 12.16
C ALA A 21 -29.50 13.45 11.97
N GLU A 22 -30.64 13.16 11.35
CA GLU A 22 -31.06 11.79 10.98
C GLU A 22 -30.03 11.14 10.04
N LEU A 23 -29.69 11.81 8.93
CA LEU A 23 -28.72 11.31 7.96
C LEU A 23 -27.33 11.13 8.57
N ALA A 24 -26.91 12.03 9.48
CA ALA A 24 -25.62 11.92 10.12
C ALA A 24 -25.56 10.77 11.12
N GLY A 25 -26.64 10.50 11.86
CA GLY A 25 -26.74 9.30 12.71
C GLY A 25 -26.56 8.02 11.90
N ALA A 26 -27.31 7.89 10.80
CA ALA A 26 -27.20 6.75 9.89
C ALA A 26 -25.80 6.64 9.26
N ARG A 27 -25.20 7.76 8.83
CA ARG A 27 -23.84 7.78 8.26
C ARG A 27 -22.81 7.31 9.29
N ASN A 28 -22.88 7.82 10.52
CA ASN A 28 -21.98 7.43 11.60
C ASN A 28 -22.07 5.92 11.89
N ALA A 29 -23.28 5.35 11.92
CA ALA A 29 -23.46 3.91 12.09
C ALA A 29 -22.91 3.08 10.92
N ILE A 30 -23.05 3.57 9.68
CA ILE A 30 -22.41 2.98 8.48
C ILE A 30 -20.88 3.03 8.62
N ASP A 31 -20.32 4.16 9.05
CA ASP A 31 -18.89 4.30 9.29
C ASP A 31 -18.42 3.33 10.40
N GLY A 32 -19.24 3.10 11.44
CA GLY A 32 -18.98 2.08 12.45
C GLY A 32 -18.87 0.67 11.87
N ARG A 33 -19.79 0.29 10.97
CA ARG A 33 -19.72 -0.99 10.25
C ARG A 33 -18.51 -1.06 9.31
N ILE A 34 -18.15 0.05 8.66
CA ILE A 34 -16.94 0.14 7.84
C ILE A 34 -15.70 -0.12 8.71
N VAL A 35 -15.61 0.51 9.87
CA VAL A 35 -14.53 0.30 10.84
C VAL A 35 -14.44 -1.18 11.24
N ASP A 36 -15.57 -1.86 11.48
CA ASP A 36 -15.58 -3.29 11.81
C ASP A 36 -14.97 -4.15 10.69
N LEU A 37 -15.37 -3.91 9.43
CA LEU A 37 -14.83 -4.63 8.27
C LEU A 37 -13.35 -4.30 8.02
N VAL A 38 -12.94 -3.06 8.28
CA VAL A 38 -11.55 -2.64 8.14
C VAL A 38 -10.69 -3.23 9.26
N ALA A 39 -11.23 -3.40 10.47
CA ALA A 39 -10.56 -4.09 11.56
C ALA A 39 -10.37 -5.57 11.23
N GLU A 40 -11.36 -6.24 10.62
CA GLU A 40 -11.20 -7.61 10.11
C GLU A 40 -10.08 -7.69 9.06
N LEU A 41 -10.03 -6.71 8.14
CA LEU A 41 -9.00 -6.62 7.11
C LEU A 41 -7.59 -6.38 7.70
N ASP A 42 -7.46 -5.56 8.75
CA ASP A 42 -6.19 -5.27 9.42
C ASP A 42 -5.71 -6.49 10.23
N HIS A 43 -6.56 -7.04 11.11
CA HIS A 43 -6.21 -8.19 11.96
C HIS A 43 -5.94 -9.46 11.15
N GLY A 44 -6.64 -9.67 10.03
CA GLY A 44 -6.43 -10.79 9.12
C GLY A 44 -5.24 -10.61 8.18
N ASN A 45 -4.54 -9.47 8.23
CA ASN A 45 -3.47 -9.08 7.29
C ASN A 45 -3.88 -9.22 5.81
N LEU A 46 -5.18 -9.05 5.52
CA LEU A 46 -5.77 -9.27 4.19
C LEU A 46 -5.43 -8.13 3.22
N CYS A 47 -5.00 -6.98 3.75
CA CYS A 47 -4.50 -5.85 2.95
C CYS A 47 -3.39 -6.26 1.97
N GLY A 48 -2.52 -7.19 2.37
CA GLY A 48 -1.43 -7.67 1.52
C GLY A 48 -1.91 -8.31 0.23
N MET A 49 -3.07 -8.99 0.27
CA MET A 49 -3.66 -9.67 -0.88
C MET A 49 -4.21 -8.71 -1.94
N THR A 50 -4.45 -7.45 -1.58
CA THR A 50 -5.01 -6.45 -2.51
C THR A 50 -3.93 -5.66 -3.26
N GLY A 51 -2.64 -5.86 -2.94
CA GLY A 51 -1.53 -5.06 -3.47
C GLY A 51 -1.45 -3.62 -2.93
N ALA A 52 -2.27 -3.27 -1.94
CA ALA A 52 -2.24 -1.95 -1.32
C ALA A 52 -1.14 -1.87 -0.25
N ARG A 53 -0.50 -0.70 -0.14
CA ARG A 53 0.66 -0.47 0.75
C ARG A 53 0.29 -0.30 2.23
N SER A 54 -0.98 -0.14 2.55
CA SER A 54 -1.50 -0.02 3.91
C SER A 54 -3.01 -0.20 3.92
N VAL A 55 -3.56 -0.52 5.10
CA VAL A 55 -5.02 -0.58 5.31
C VAL A 55 -5.69 0.74 4.91
N ALA A 56 -5.10 1.88 5.29
CA ALA A 56 -5.59 3.19 4.87
C ALA A 56 -5.59 3.37 3.35
N ALA A 57 -4.62 2.81 2.61
CA ALA A 57 -4.62 2.84 1.15
C ALA A 57 -5.77 1.99 0.55
N VAL A 58 -6.06 0.82 1.14
CA VAL A 58 -7.25 0.02 0.75
C VAL A 58 -8.53 0.82 0.98
N VAL A 59 -8.67 1.43 2.16
CA VAL A 59 -9.86 2.21 2.53
C VAL A 59 -10.04 3.41 1.59
N ALA A 60 -8.98 4.18 1.34
CA ALA A 60 -9.02 5.31 0.42
C ALA A 60 -9.47 4.89 -0.98
N TRP A 61 -8.91 3.79 -1.50
CA TRP A 61 -9.25 3.24 -2.81
C TRP A 61 -10.69 2.71 -2.87
N LYS A 62 -11.06 1.81 -1.93
CA LYS A 62 -12.34 1.08 -1.98
C LYS A 62 -13.53 1.96 -1.63
N LEU A 63 -13.35 2.98 -0.80
CA LEU A 63 -14.41 3.91 -0.42
C LEU A 63 -14.39 5.23 -1.21
N GLY A 64 -13.39 5.44 -2.08
CA GLY A 64 -13.24 6.68 -2.84
C GLY A 64 -13.09 7.92 -1.95
N THR A 65 -12.37 7.79 -0.82
CA THR A 65 -12.26 8.86 0.19
C THR A 65 -10.85 9.43 0.27
N THR A 66 -10.72 10.59 0.92
CA THR A 66 -9.41 11.25 1.09
C THR A 66 -8.49 10.40 1.98
N THR A 67 -7.17 10.55 1.77
CA THR A 67 -6.17 9.90 2.62
C THR A 67 -6.36 10.21 4.11
N ALA A 68 -6.75 11.44 4.45
CA ALA A 68 -6.99 11.84 5.83
C ALA A 68 -8.17 11.07 6.46
N ASN A 69 -9.29 10.95 5.74
CA ASN A 69 -10.43 10.17 6.24
C ASN A 69 -10.11 8.67 6.33
N ALA A 70 -9.40 8.14 5.34
CA ALA A 70 -8.96 6.74 5.36
C ALA A 70 -8.00 6.44 6.52
N GLN A 71 -7.13 7.39 6.87
CA GLN A 71 -6.29 7.30 8.06
C GLN A 71 -7.09 7.35 9.35
N SER A 72 -8.14 8.18 9.45
CA SER A 72 -9.07 8.17 10.58
C SER A 72 -9.70 6.79 10.75
N ILE A 73 -10.31 6.23 9.69
CA ILE A 73 -10.92 4.90 9.70
C ILE A 73 -9.92 3.83 10.13
N ALA A 74 -8.73 3.80 9.51
CA ALA A 74 -7.70 2.82 9.82
C ALA A 74 -7.19 2.95 11.27
N ALA A 75 -7.05 4.18 11.80
CA ALA A 75 -6.66 4.38 13.19
C ALA A 75 -7.70 3.84 14.17
N VAL A 76 -9.00 4.04 13.90
CA VAL A 76 -10.07 3.47 14.73
C VAL A 76 -10.06 1.94 14.64
N ALA A 77 -9.94 1.39 13.43
CA ALA A 77 -9.91 -0.05 13.21
C ALA A 77 -8.74 -0.74 13.92
N HIS A 78 -7.55 -0.13 13.88
CA HIS A 78 -6.35 -0.66 14.51
C HIS A 78 -6.44 -0.70 16.05
N ARG A 79 -7.09 0.28 16.65
CA ARG A 79 -7.24 0.42 18.12
C ARG A 79 -8.66 0.12 18.58
N ILE A 80 -9.38 -0.72 17.84
CA ILE A 80 -10.81 -0.98 18.08
C ILE A 80 -11.06 -1.57 19.49
N ASP A 81 -10.14 -2.38 19.98
CA ASP A 81 -10.21 -3.01 21.31
C ASP A 81 -9.77 -2.08 22.45
N GLU A 82 -9.00 -1.04 22.13
CA GLU A 82 -8.53 -0.04 23.11
C GLU A 82 -9.57 1.05 23.39
N PHE A 83 -10.51 1.29 22.45
CA PHE A 83 -11.57 2.30 22.56
C PHE A 83 -12.99 1.74 22.38
N PRO A 84 -13.40 0.72 23.16
CA PRO A 84 -14.67 0.04 22.96
C PRO A 84 -15.89 0.96 23.13
N ARG A 85 -15.85 1.97 24.02
CA ARG A 85 -16.98 2.90 24.22
C ARG A 85 -17.07 3.92 23.10
N CYS A 86 -15.95 4.48 22.63
CA CYS A 86 -15.98 5.37 21.47
C CYS A 86 -16.46 4.64 20.21
N VAL A 87 -16.00 3.41 19.99
CA VAL A 87 -16.41 2.58 18.85
C VAL A 87 -17.89 2.18 18.97
N ALA A 88 -18.37 1.81 20.16
CA ALA A 88 -19.80 1.54 20.38
C ALA A 88 -20.66 2.77 20.06
N ALA A 89 -20.24 3.96 20.50
CA ALA A 89 -20.95 5.20 20.20
C ALA A 89 -20.93 5.54 18.70
N LEU A 90 -19.87 5.20 17.96
CA LEU A 90 -19.84 5.29 16.50
C LEU A 90 -20.85 4.34 15.85
N ARG A 91 -20.86 3.05 16.25
CA ARG A 91 -21.81 2.04 15.74
C ARG A 91 -23.27 2.41 16.01
N GLU A 92 -23.54 3.04 17.14
CA GLU A 92 -24.87 3.55 17.52
C GLU A 92 -25.22 4.91 16.88
N GLY A 93 -24.37 5.44 16.01
CA GLY A 93 -24.59 6.72 15.32
C GLY A 93 -24.35 7.98 16.17
N ARG A 94 -23.89 7.83 17.42
CA ARG A 94 -23.76 8.90 18.41
C ARG A 94 -22.44 9.69 18.32
N LEU A 95 -21.42 9.16 17.66
CA LEU A 95 -20.15 9.84 17.35
C LEU A 95 -19.80 9.68 15.88
N SER A 96 -19.09 10.65 15.31
CA SER A 96 -18.58 10.54 13.94
C SER A 96 -17.20 9.87 13.89
N VAL A 97 -16.87 9.26 12.75
CA VAL A 97 -15.55 8.64 12.53
C VAL A 97 -14.40 9.64 12.65
N ASP A 98 -14.62 10.91 12.32
CA ASP A 98 -13.62 11.96 12.51
C ASP A 98 -13.34 12.28 13.98
N GLN A 99 -14.36 12.22 14.84
CA GLN A 99 -14.17 12.40 16.29
C GLN A 99 -13.39 11.22 16.85
N VAL A 100 -13.83 10.00 16.55
CA VAL A 100 -13.18 8.78 17.06
C VAL A 100 -11.78 8.61 16.47
N GLY A 101 -11.56 8.95 15.20
CA GLY A 101 -10.26 8.89 14.55
C GLY A 101 -9.21 9.80 15.19
N VAL A 102 -9.61 10.99 15.68
CA VAL A 102 -8.70 11.86 16.44
C VAL A 102 -8.28 11.23 17.77
N ILE A 103 -9.23 10.57 18.45
CA ILE A 103 -8.99 9.89 19.73
C ILE A 103 -8.08 8.69 19.48
N ALA A 104 -8.48 7.78 18.60
CA ALA A 104 -7.73 6.58 18.26
C ALA A 104 -6.31 6.91 17.75
N ALA A 105 -6.11 7.97 16.97
CA ALA A 105 -4.78 8.27 16.45
C ALA A 105 -3.76 8.69 17.52
N ARG A 106 -4.18 9.24 18.67
CA ARG A 106 -3.24 9.96 19.57
C ARG A 106 -3.54 9.89 21.07
N ALA A 107 -4.73 9.51 21.49
CA ALA A 107 -5.09 9.44 22.91
C ALA A 107 -4.38 8.27 23.60
N ALA A 108 -4.02 8.46 24.88
CA ALA A 108 -3.37 7.43 25.69
C ALA A 108 -4.27 6.21 25.94
N ASP A 109 -3.65 5.06 26.19
CA ASP A 109 -4.36 3.83 26.50
C ASP A 109 -5.19 3.99 27.79
N GLY A 110 -6.39 3.38 27.81
CA GLY A 110 -7.33 3.48 28.93
C GLY A 110 -8.11 4.80 29.01
N SER A 111 -7.91 5.74 28.08
CA SER A 111 -8.63 7.02 28.04
C SER A 111 -10.02 6.96 27.40
N ASP A 112 -10.48 5.77 26.99
CA ASP A 112 -11.75 5.55 26.27
C ASP A 112 -12.98 6.14 26.97
N GLU A 113 -13.12 5.95 28.28
CA GLU A 113 -14.25 6.53 29.04
C GLU A 113 -14.28 8.05 28.97
N HIS A 114 -13.12 8.65 29.20
CA HIS A 114 -12.92 10.09 29.23
C HIS A 114 -13.28 10.71 27.88
N TYR A 115 -12.79 10.10 26.80
CA TYR A 115 -13.04 10.61 25.46
C TYR A 115 -14.41 10.29 24.91
N ALA A 116 -15.03 9.16 25.29
CA ALA A 116 -16.42 8.89 24.94
C ALA A 116 -17.36 9.96 25.53
N GLN A 117 -17.11 10.41 26.76
CA GLN A 117 -17.88 11.49 27.39
C GLN A 117 -17.59 12.85 26.75
N LEU A 118 -16.33 13.19 26.51
CA LEU A 118 -15.98 14.48 25.90
C LEU A 118 -16.48 14.60 24.46
N ALA A 119 -16.36 13.54 23.67
CA ALA A 119 -16.73 13.54 22.25
C ALA A 119 -18.24 13.73 22.01
N SER A 120 -19.10 13.41 23.00
CA SER A 120 -20.54 13.61 22.85
C SER A 120 -20.95 15.09 22.76
N VAL A 121 -20.07 16.01 23.16
CA VAL A 121 -20.32 17.46 23.13
C VAL A 121 -19.23 18.23 22.37
N ALA A 122 -18.03 17.68 22.23
CA ALA A 122 -16.88 18.38 21.69
C ALA A 122 -16.74 18.26 20.17
N THR A 123 -16.36 19.36 19.53
CA THR A 123 -15.93 19.39 18.13
C THR A 123 -14.61 18.63 17.93
N VAL A 124 -14.32 18.21 16.70
CA VAL A 124 -13.05 17.55 16.34
C VAL A 124 -11.82 18.40 16.71
N SER A 125 -11.89 19.72 16.53
CA SER A 125 -10.81 20.66 16.91
C SER A 125 -10.59 20.72 18.42
N GLN A 126 -11.66 20.63 19.21
CA GLN A 126 -11.57 20.56 20.66
C GLN A 126 -10.98 19.21 21.10
N LEU A 127 -11.41 18.09 20.51
CA LEU A 127 -10.81 16.78 20.77
C LEU A 127 -9.29 16.77 20.47
N ARG A 128 -8.86 17.34 19.35
CA ARG A 128 -7.42 17.50 19.03
C ARG A 128 -6.66 18.30 20.08
N THR A 129 -7.30 19.32 20.65
CA THR A 129 -6.72 20.16 21.70
C THR A 129 -6.64 19.39 23.02
N ALA A 130 -7.71 18.68 23.38
CA ALA A 130 -7.79 17.84 24.57
C ALA A 130 -6.69 16.76 24.59
N VAL A 131 -6.52 16.03 23.49
CA VAL A 131 -5.46 15.00 23.34
C VAL A 131 -4.06 15.62 23.40
N LYS A 132 -3.88 16.86 22.93
CA LYS A 132 -2.59 17.55 23.03
C LYS A 132 -2.22 17.91 24.48
N LEU A 133 -3.20 18.09 25.35
CA LEU A 133 -3.00 18.43 26.76
C LEU A 133 -2.70 17.22 27.64
N GLU A 134 -2.85 15.99 27.13
CA GLU A 134 -2.47 14.78 27.87
C GLU A 134 -0.99 14.82 28.28
N PRO A 135 -0.67 14.46 29.54
CA PRO A 135 0.71 14.28 29.96
C PRO A 135 1.36 13.19 29.13
N ARG A 136 2.37 13.55 28.34
CA ARG A 136 3.16 12.54 27.62
C ARG A 136 4.21 11.95 28.56
N PRO A 137 4.46 10.63 28.50
CA PRO A 137 5.61 10.08 29.18
C PRO A 137 6.87 10.85 28.76
N PRO A 138 7.81 11.10 29.69
CA PRO A 138 9.06 11.78 29.37
C PRO A 138 9.69 11.05 28.19
N LYS A 139 10.08 11.81 27.16
CA LYS A 139 10.86 11.22 26.07
C LYS A 139 12.09 10.58 26.71
N PRO A 140 12.46 9.34 26.37
CA PRO A 140 13.75 8.81 26.77
C PRO A 140 14.82 9.84 26.40
N ASP A 141 15.84 10.00 27.25
CA ASP A 141 16.95 10.92 27.02
C ASP A 141 17.41 10.82 25.56
N PRO A 142 17.80 11.94 24.92
CA PRO A 142 18.28 11.91 23.55
C PRO A 142 19.47 10.95 23.48
N GLN A 143 19.18 9.75 22.99
CA GLN A 143 20.17 8.75 22.68
C GLN A 143 21.11 9.41 21.65
N PRO A 144 22.44 9.29 21.79
CA PRO A 144 23.36 9.84 20.79
C PRO A 144 22.90 9.40 19.40
N ASP A 145 22.95 10.32 18.42
CA ASP A 145 22.49 10.06 17.06
C ASP A 145 22.97 8.66 16.65
N PRO A 146 22.04 7.76 16.30
CA PRO A 146 22.40 6.38 16.08
C PRO A 146 23.49 6.32 15.01
N PRO A 147 24.55 5.52 15.22
CA PRO A 147 25.62 5.42 14.25
C PRO A 147 25.04 5.01 12.90
N ARG A 148 25.59 5.57 11.81
CA ARG A 148 25.22 5.16 10.46
C ARG A 148 25.24 3.64 10.39
N SER A 149 24.13 3.04 10.01
CA SER A 149 24.03 1.59 9.95
C SER A 149 23.16 1.16 8.80
N ILE A 150 23.49 0.00 8.24
CA ILE A 150 22.67 -0.70 7.27
C ILE A 150 22.54 -2.16 7.73
N HIS A 151 21.31 -2.58 8.01
CA HIS A 151 20.99 -3.93 8.43
C HIS A 151 20.26 -4.64 7.29
N LYS A 152 20.77 -5.82 6.91
CA LYS A 152 20.14 -6.72 5.95
C LYS A 152 19.41 -7.83 6.70
N THR A 153 18.12 -7.98 6.45
CA THR A 153 17.32 -9.12 6.94
C THR A 153 16.96 -10.00 5.75
N LEU A 154 17.29 -11.29 5.82
CA LEU A 154 16.87 -12.27 4.83
C LEU A 154 15.53 -12.86 5.28
N GLY A 155 14.50 -12.69 4.46
CA GLY A 155 13.27 -13.49 4.52
C GLY A 155 13.33 -14.62 3.50
N GLU A 156 12.32 -15.49 3.51
CA GLU A 156 12.23 -16.62 2.57
C GLU A 156 12.13 -16.16 1.10
N GLU A 157 11.45 -15.05 0.82
CA GLU A 157 11.21 -14.54 -0.54
C GLU A 157 11.75 -13.12 -0.80
N SER A 158 12.27 -12.45 0.22
CA SER A 158 12.71 -11.06 0.08
C SER A 158 13.88 -10.73 0.99
N THR A 159 14.66 -9.75 0.59
CA THR A 159 15.66 -9.11 1.45
C THR A 159 15.19 -7.72 1.79
N SER A 160 15.12 -7.40 3.08
CA SER A 160 14.84 -6.05 3.56
C SER A 160 16.12 -5.38 4.05
N TRP A 161 16.30 -4.12 3.68
CA TRP A 161 17.37 -3.27 4.21
C TRP A 161 16.76 -2.21 5.12
N ARG A 162 17.34 -2.08 6.32
CA ARG A 162 17.06 -0.96 7.24
C ARG A 162 18.30 -0.09 7.29
N ILE A 163 18.16 1.16 6.86
CA ILE A 163 19.23 2.17 6.91
C ILE A 163 18.91 3.13 8.06
N THR A 164 19.92 3.45 8.85
CA THR A 164 19.86 4.49 9.89
C THR A 164 20.91 5.54 9.57
N LEU A 165 20.49 6.80 9.45
CA LEU A 165 21.34 7.94 9.17
C LEU A 165 21.12 9.03 10.24
N PRO A 166 22.17 9.80 10.59
CA PRO A 166 22.01 11.07 11.28
C PRO A 166 21.07 12.02 10.52
N HIS A 167 20.39 12.92 11.23
CA HIS A 167 19.31 13.74 10.66
C HIS A 167 19.76 14.65 9.50
N ASP A 168 21.00 15.15 9.52
CA ASP A 168 21.59 15.98 8.47
C ASP A 168 21.94 15.18 7.19
N GLU A 169 22.46 13.97 7.36
CA GLU A 169 22.67 13.03 6.24
C GLU A 169 21.34 12.52 5.68
N ALA A 170 20.38 12.21 6.55
CA ALA A 170 19.03 11.80 6.18
C ALA A 170 18.34 12.89 5.34
N ALA A 171 18.47 14.16 5.71
CA ALA A 171 17.94 15.28 4.93
C ALA A 171 18.55 15.35 3.51
N THR A 172 19.84 15.03 3.37
CA THR A 172 20.52 14.97 2.06
C THR A 172 20.01 13.79 1.23
N PHE A 173 19.86 12.62 1.86
CA PHE A 173 19.31 11.42 1.23
C PHE A 173 17.85 11.61 0.79
N ASP A 174 17.01 12.20 1.65
CA ASP A 174 15.63 12.53 1.38
C ASP A 174 15.51 13.54 0.22
N ALA A 175 16.36 14.58 0.18
CA ALA A 175 16.38 15.54 -0.90
C ALA A 175 16.77 14.89 -2.25
N ALA A 176 17.73 13.98 -2.25
CA ALA A 176 18.13 13.24 -3.45
C ALA A 176 17.02 12.31 -3.95
N LEU A 177 16.40 11.53 -3.05
CA LEU A 177 15.26 10.68 -3.39
C LEU A 177 14.06 11.49 -3.88
N GLN A 178 13.77 12.61 -3.24
CA GLN A 178 12.68 13.49 -3.62
C GLN A 178 12.93 14.09 -5.01
N SER A 179 14.15 14.57 -5.29
CA SER A 179 14.52 15.09 -6.61
C SER A 179 14.38 14.06 -7.72
N LEU A 180 14.77 12.80 -7.46
CA LEU A 180 14.63 11.72 -8.44
C LEU A 180 13.17 11.32 -8.62
N ARG A 181 12.39 11.28 -7.55
CA ARG A 181 10.95 11.06 -7.64
C ARG A 181 10.28 12.15 -8.47
N ASP A 182 10.62 13.40 -8.23
CA ASP A 182 10.05 14.55 -8.94
C ASP A 182 10.42 14.53 -10.42
N ALA A 183 11.64 14.10 -10.77
CA ALA A 183 12.02 13.84 -12.15
C ALA A 183 11.20 12.71 -12.79
N LEU A 184 11.04 11.57 -12.10
CA LEU A 184 10.20 10.46 -12.59
C LEU A 184 8.73 10.86 -12.76
N VAL A 185 8.24 11.75 -11.89
CA VAL A 185 6.90 12.34 -11.94
C VAL A 185 6.78 13.34 -13.09
N ALA A 186 7.76 14.20 -13.30
CA ALA A 186 7.80 15.09 -14.46
C ALA A 186 7.79 14.29 -15.77
N ASP A 187 8.64 13.27 -15.90
CA ASP A 187 8.63 12.34 -17.03
C ASP A 187 7.26 11.65 -17.18
N PHE A 188 6.61 11.30 -16.07
CA PHE A 188 5.25 10.75 -16.09
C PHE A 188 4.24 11.75 -16.66
N HIS A 189 4.31 13.03 -16.27
CA HIS A 189 3.44 14.06 -16.81
C HIS A 189 3.75 14.36 -18.28
N ASP A 190 5.02 14.43 -18.68
CA ASP A 190 5.45 14.66 -20.07
C ASP A 190 5.00 13.53 -21.00
N ASP A 191 5.08 12.27 -20.55
CA ASP A 191 4.63 11.09 -21.31
C ASP A 191 3.09 11.04 -21.48
N HIS A 192 2.31 11.68 -20.60
CA HIS A 192 0.84 11.49 -20.49
C HIS A 192 0.00 12.76 -20.67
N GLY A 193 0.60 13.96 -20.66
CA GLY A 193 -0.06 15.27 -20.81
C GLY A 193 -0.89 15.72 -19.59
N ASP A 194 -1.14 17.04 -19.47
CA ASP A 194 -1.83 17.67 -18.32
C ASP A 194 -3.38 17.66 -18.40
N GLY A 195 -4.01 16.86 -19.28
CA GLY A 195 -5.44 17.00 -19.62
C GLY A 195 -6.30 15.73 -19.51
N GLU A 196 -7.35 15.84 -18.70
CA GLU A 196 -8.70 15.19 -18.57
C GLU A 196 -9.15 13.94 -19.37
N THR A 197 -8.31 13.27 -20.16
CA THR A 197 -8.61 11.95 -20.73
C THR A 197 -7.59 10.93 -20.26
N MET A 198 -7.52 10.72 -18.94
CA MET A 198 -6.88 9.53 -18.39
C MET A 198 -7.77 8.31 -18.68
N GLY A 199 -7.48 7.61 -19.78
CA GLY A 199 -8.03 6.28 -20.04
C GLY A 199 -7.60 5.29 -18.95
N ALA A 200 -8.29 4.15 -18.86
CA ALA A 200 -8.09 3.09 -17.86
C ALA A 200 -6.70 2.39 -17.86
N GLN A 201 -5.68 2.99 -18.49
CA GLN A 201 -4.34 2.40 -18.74
C GLN A 201 -3.13 3.27 -18.34
N ALA A 202 -3.30 4.23 -17.41
CA ALA A 202 -2.17 5.04 -16.92
C ALA A 202 -1.24 4.24 -15.97
N PRO A 203 0.11 4.45 -16.03
CA PRO A 203 1.09 3.85 -15.10
C PRO A 203 0.76 4.07 -13.63
N PRO A 204 1.34 3.25 -12.73
CA PRO A 204 1.33 3.55 -11.32
C PRO A 204 2.25 4.76 -11.14
N PHE A 205 1.76 5.72 -10.39
CA PHE A 205 2.51 6.94 -10.12
C PHE A 205 3.88 6.58 -9.50
N PRO A 206 4.99 7.19 -9.96
CA PRO A 206 6.33 6.89 -9.48
C PRO A 206 6.44 6.91 -7.95
N THR A 207 7.13 5.94 -7.39
CA THR A 207 7.22 5.74 -5.95
C THR A 207 8.60 6.03 -5.42
N ILE A 208 8.73 6.14 -4.10
CA ILE A 208 10.03 6.40 -3.46
C ILE A 208 11.02 5.24 -3.67
N VAL A 209 10.51 4.02 -3.86
CA VAL A 209 11.34 2.85 -4.20
C VAL A 209 11.88 2.97 -5.62
N ASP A 210 11.08 3.46 -6.56
CA ASP A 210 11.55 3.72 -7.93
C ASP A 210 12.63 4.80 -7.93
N ALA A 211 12.44 5.87 -7.16
CA ALA A 211 13.45 6.90 -6.97
C ALA A 211 14.73 6.35 -6.31
N PHE A 212 14.61 5.44 -5.33
CA PHE A 212 15.76 4.78 -4.72
C PHE A 212 16.50 3.87 -5.71
N MET A 213 15.78 3.11 -6.52
CA MET A 213 16.39 2.29 -7.56
C MET A 213 17.08 3.15 -8.64
N SER A 214 16.46 4.26 -9.06
CA SER A 214 17.08 5.23 -9.95
C SER A 214 18.34 5.86 -9.35
N LEU A 215 18.36 6.11 -8.03
CA LEU A 215 19.56 6.59 -7.32
C LEU A 215 20.69 5.55 -7.39
N VAL A 216 20.37 4.28 -7.14
CA VAL A 216 21.33 3.17 -7.22
C VAL A 216 21.85 3.02 -8.65
N GLU A 217 20.98 3.06 -9.65
CA GLU A 217 21.34 2.98 -11.08
C GLU A 217 22.21 4.17 -11.54
N ALA A 218 21.85 5.39 -11.14
CA ALA A 218 22.63 6.58 -11.47
C ALA A 218 24.02 6.58 -10.81
N GLY A 219 24.10 6.19 -9.53
CA GLY A 219 25.37 5.99 -8.84
C GLY A 219 26.20 4.90 -9.51
N TRP A 220 25.55 3.80 -9.89
CA TRP A 220 26.15 2.68 -10.60
C TRP A 220 26.77 3.08 -11.95
N ASP A 221 26.04 3.84 -12.77
CA ASP A 221 26.48 4.26 -14.10
C ASP A 221 27.55 5.37 -14.04
N SER A 222 27.51 6.22 -13.02
CA SER A 222 28.48 7.32 -12.85
C SER A 222 29.91 6.86 -12.52
N GLU A 223 30.07 5.65 -11.96
CA GLU A 223 31.33 5.16 -11.40
C GLU A 223 32.07 4.12 -12.27
N VAL A 224 31.57 3.87 -13.49
CA VAL A 224 32.12 2.90 -14.45
C VAL A 224 33.62 3.13 -14.72
N ALA A 225 34.08 4.39 -14.70
CA ALA A 225 35.46 4.76 -15.01
C ALA A 225 36.47 4.54 -13.87
N ARG A 226 36.03 4.33 -12.61
CA ARG A 226 36.92 4.19 -11.44
C ARG A 226 37.15 2.74 -10.98
N ARG A 227 36.61 1.74 -11.69
CA ARG A 227 36.64 0.33 -11.24
C ARG A 227 37.96 -0.36 -11.63
N PRO A 228 38.70 -0.98 -10.69
CA PRO A 228 39.99 -1.63 -10.97
C PRO A 228 39.93 -2.79 -11.96
N HIS A 229 38.77 -3.42 -12.13
CA HIS A 229 38.52 -4.42 -13.16
C HIS A 229 37.08 -4.26 -13.65
N ALA A 230 36.82 -4.57 -14.92
CA ALA A 230 35.52 -4.44 -15.60
C ALA A 230 34.43 -5.39 -15.08
N GLN A 231 34.35 -5.61 -13.76
CA GLN A 231 33.27 -6.32 -13.11
C GLN A 231 32.03 -5.42 -13.13
N ARG A 232 31.08 -5.77 -14.01
CA ARG A 232 29.68 -5.46 -13.79
C ARG A 232 29.27 -6.26 -12.55
N THR A 233 28.56 -5.69 -11.58
CA THR A 233 27.99 -6.45 -10.45
C THR A 233 26.84 -7.26 -11.02
N THR A 234 27.21 -8.30 -11.73
CA THR A 234 26.28 -9.25 -12.29
C THR A 234 25.89 -10.17 -11.15
N VAL A 235 24.58 -10.25 -10.85
CA VAL A 235 24.08 -11.33 -10.01
C VAL A 235 24.46 -12.62 -10.73
N VAL A 236 25.34 -13.42 -10.14
CA VAL A 236 25.70 -14.73 -10.67
C VAL A 236 24.79 -15.75 -10.02
N VAL A 237 24.04 -16.47 -10.83
CA VAL A 237 23.17 -17.56 -10.39
C VAL A 237 23.78 -18.86 -10.89
N HIS A 238 24.07 -19.78 -9.98
CA HIS A 238 24.48 -21.14 -10.30
C HIS A 238 23.23 -21.95 -10.53
N VAL A 239 23.06 -22.51 -11.72
CA VAL A 239 21.90 -23.34 -12.06
C VAL A 239 22.39 -24.74 -12.40
N ASP A 240 21.95 -25.73 -11.61
CA ASP A 240 22.10 -27.14 -11.95
C ASP A 240 20.88 -27.56 -12.77
N VAL A 241 21.11 -27.87 -14.04
CA VAL A 241 20.06 -28.18 -15.02
C VAL A 241 19.46 -29.56 -14.81
N GLU A 242 20.24 -30.50 -14.25
CA GLU A 242 19.80 -31.88 -14.03
C GLU A 242 18.95 -31.98 -12.76
N GLN A 243 19.42 -31.35 -11.69
CA GLN A 243 18.74 -31.34 -10.39
C GLN A 243 17.67 -30.25 -10.29
N ARG A 244 17.57 -29.36 -11.30
CA ARG A 244 16.69 -28.18 -11.30
C ARG A 244 16.85 -27.38 -10.02
N MET A 245 18.07 -27.05 -9.63
CA MET A 245 18.31 -26.20 -8.46
C MET A 245 19.07 -24.94 -8.85
N ALA A 246 18.85 -23.86 -8.13
CA ALA A 246 19.60 -22.63 -8.33
C ALA A 246 20.06 -22.03 -7.01
N ALA A 247 21.23 -21.40 -7.00
CA ALA A 247 21.75 -20.68 -5.86
C ALA A 247 22.40 -19.36 -6.30
N LEU A 248 22.33 -18.35 -5.44
CA LEU A 248 23.12 -17.14 -5.64
C LEU A 248 24.60 -17.46 -5.41
N HIS A 249 25.50 -16.88 -6.21
CA HIS A 249 26.94 -17.02 -6.00
C HIS A 249 27.31 -16.49 -4.60
N VAL A 250 27.74 -17.40 -3.72
CA VAL A 250 27.97 -17.13 -2.29
C VAL A 250 26.68 -16.66 -1.59
N GLY A 251 25.59 -17.40 -1.78
CA GLY A 251 24.29 -17.13 -1.16
C GLY A 251 23.44 -18.40 -0.97
N PRO A 252 22.21 -18.26 -0.46
CA PRO A 252 21.33 -19.40 -0.20
C PRO A 252 20.86 -20.07 -1.49
N LEU A 253 20.39 -21.31 -1.34
CA LEU A 253 19.59 -22.00 -2.35
C LEU A 253 18.32 -21.18 -2.61
N LEU A 254 17.94 -21.05 -3.87
CA LEU A 254 16.73 -20.36 -4.29
C LEU A 254 15.53 -21.32 -4.23
N SER A 255 14.36 -20.76 -3.91
CA SER A 255 13.10 -21.45 -4.14
C SER A 255 12.86 -21.70 -5.63
N ASP A 256 11.98 -22.65 -5.98
CA ASP A 256 11.58 -22.86 -7.38
C ASP A 256 11.02 -21.58 -8.01
N GLY A 257 10.23 -20.82 -7.24
CA GLY A 257 9.67 -19.54 -7.67
C GLY A 257 10.74 -18.48 -7.94
N ASP A 258 11.74 -18.34 -7.06
CA ASP A 258 12.85 -17.40 -7.26
C ASP A 258 13.76 -17.81 -8.42
N ARG A 259 13.99 -19.13 -8.61
CA ARG A 259 14.71 -19.66 -9.77
C ARG A 259 14.00 -19.25 -11.06
N HIS A 260 12.72 -19.55 -11.20
CA HIS A 260 11.94 -19.23 -12.40
C HIS A 260 11.86 -17.71 -12.63
N TYR A 261 11.64 -16.93 -11.57
CA TYR A 261 11.59 -15.47 -11.65
C TYR A 261 12.91 -14.86 -12.14
N LEU A 262 14.06 -15.26 -11.55
CA LEU A 262 15.37 -14.74 -11.94
C LEU A 262 15.77 -15.17 -13.36
N THR A 263 15.23 -16.30 -13.84
CA THR A 263 15.55 -16.82 -15.16
C THR A 263 14.63 -16.31 -16.28
N CYS A 264 13.49 -15.68 -15.98
CA CYS A 264 12.62 -15.07 -16.99
C CYS A 264 13.23 -13.86 -17.74
N ASP A 265 13.59 -12.76 -17.05
CA ASP A 265 14.04 -11.49 -17.69
C ASP A 265 15.11 -10.72 -16.87
N ALA A 266 15.71 -11.33 -15.85
CA ALA A 266 16.78 -10.65 -15.08
C ALA A 266 18.04 -10.43 -15.93
N THR A 267 18.86 -9.44 -15.60
CA THR A 267 20.22 -9.32 -16.18
C THR A 267 21.21 -10.08 -15.28
N CYS A 268 21.31 -11.40 -15.44
CA CYS A 268 22.20 -12.26 -14.65
C CYS A 268 23.14 -13.08 -15.55
N GLU A 269 24.37 -13.32 -15.08
CA GLU A 269 25.32 -14.24 -15.71
C GLU A 269 25.06 -15.61 -15.08
N VAL A 270 24.59 -16.54 -15.90
CA VAL A 270 24.23 -17.88 -15.45
C VAL A 270 25.42 -18.79 -15.67
N TRP A 271 25.86 -19.43 -14.59
CA TRP A 271 26.91 -20.45 -14.64
C TRP A 271 26.21 -21.80 -14.57
N PHE A 272 26.43 -22.62 -15.60
CA PHE A 272 25.91 -23.98 -15.63
C PHE A 272 26.92 -24.88 -14.94
N GLU A 273 26.46 -25.61 -13.93
CA GLU A 273 27.27 -26.58 -13.21
C GLU A 273 26.68 -27.98 -13.37
N ARG A 274 27.55 -28.99 -13.34
CA ARG A 274 27.19 -30.41 -13.21
C ARG A 274 28.10 -31.01 -12.15
N ASP A 275 27.52 -31.66 -11.14
CA ASP A 275 28.28 -32.24 -10.02
C ASP A 275 29.23 -31.22 -9.34
N GLY A 276 28.79 -29.96 -9.24
CA GLY A 276 29.59 -28.86 -8.69
C GLY A 276 30.80 -28.44 -9.53
N GLN A 277 30.86 -28.85 -10.80
CA GLN A 277 31.87 -28.41 -11.76
C GLN A 277 31.22 -27.49 -12.81
N PRO A 278 31.73 -26.26 -13.03
CA PRO A 278 31.20 -25.37 -14.06
C PRO A 278 31.48 -25.95 -15.45
N ILE A 279 30.40 -26.32 -16.16
CA ILE A 279 30.43 -26.92 -17.50
C ILE A 279 30.41 -25.87 -18.61
N GLY A 280 30.04 -24.62 -18.29
CA GLY A 280 30.13 -23.49 -19.21
C GLY A 280 29.49 -22.22 -18.66
N ALA A 281 29.96 -21.08 -19.16
CA ALA A 281 29.31 -19.77 -19.03
C ALA A 281 28.64 -19.44 -20.37
N GLY A 282 27.32 -19.68 -20.48
CA GLY A 282 26.59 -19.62 -21.75
C GLY A 282 25.84 -18.30 -21.96
N ARG A 283 26.14 -17.59 -23.06
CA ARG A 283 25.20 -16.68 -23.72
C ARG A 283 24.30 -17.48 -24.66
N THR A 284 23.25 -18.08 -24.15
CA THR A 284 22.24 -18.74 -24.99
C THR A 284 20.86 -18.18 -24.64
N THR A 285 20.51 -17.08 -25.33
CA THR A 285 19.15 -16.59 -25.62
C THR A 285 18.11 -16.48 -24.49
N ARG A 286 18.54 -16.12 -23.28
CA ARG A 286 17.62 -15.67 -22.21
C ARG A 286 17.31 -14.17 -22.25
N THR A 287 18.23 -13.38 -22.82
CA THR A 287 18.05 -11.94 -22.88
C THR A 287 17.07 -11.58 -23.98
N ILE A 288 15.90 -11.09 -23.58
CA ILE A 288 14.93 -10.51 -24.50
C ILE A 288 15.62 -9.34 -25.20
N SER A 289 15.80 -9.46 -26.52
CA SER A 289 16.51 -8.45 -27.29
C SER A 289 15.82 -7.09 -27.15
N ARG A 290 16.58 -5.98 -27.23
CA ARG A 290 15.98 -4.63 -27.18
C ARG A 290 14.86 -4.44 -28.22
N ARG A 291 14.98 -5.09 -29.39
CA ARG A 291 13.95 -5.04 -30.44
C ARG A 291 12.67 -5.75 -30.02
N LEU A 292 12.80 -6.95 -29.45
CA LEU A 292 11.66 -7.73 -28.96
C LEU A 292 11.03 -7.06 -27.75
N ARG A 293 11.84 -6.51 -26.84
CA ARG A 293 11.39 -5.72 -25.69
C ARG A 293 10.53 -4.54 -26.12
N ARG A 294 11.00 -3.74 -27.09
CA ARG A 294 10.20 -2.62 -27.65
C ARG A 294 8.90 -3.07 -28.30
N ALA A 295 8.92 -4.20 -29.02
CA ALA A 295 7.70 -4.76 -29.61
C ALA A 295 6.71 -5.22 -28.54
N LEU A 296 7.23 -5.78 -27.44
CA LEU A 296 6.46 -6.21 -26.30
C LEU A 296 5.86 -5.02 -25.53
N GLU A 297 6.63 -3.96 -25.26
CA GLU A 297 6.18 -2.70 -24.67
C GLU A 297 5.14 -1.98 -25.54
N HIS A 298 5.22 -2.12 -26.87
CA HIS A 298 4.22 -1.57 -27.77
C HIS A 298 2.89 -2.34 -27.74
N ARG A 299 2.94 -3.67 -27.57
CA ARG A 299 1.74 -4.52 -27.48
C ARG A 299 1.10 -4.47 -26.10
N ASP A 300 1.93 -4.59 -25.06
CA ASP A 300 1.55 -4.62 -23.66
C ASP A 300 1.87 -3.26 -23.06
N SER A 301 0.91 -2.34 -23.11
CA SER A 301 1.10 -1.01 -22.50
C SER A 301 1.09 -1.04 -20.97
N MET A 302 0.69 -2.18 -20.37
CA MET A 302 0.57 -2.38 -18.93
C MET A 302 0.75 -3.86 -18.56
N CYS A 303 0.87 -4.14 -17.26
CA CYS A 303 0.82 -5.47 -16.69
C CYS A 303 -0.46 -6.19 -17.12
N ALA A 304 -0.33 -7.43 -17.61
CA ALA A 304 -1.46 -8.18 -18.15
C ALA A 304 -2.51 -8.64 -17.13
N VAL A 305 -2.21 -8.62 -15.83
CA VAL A 305 -3.16 -9.02 -14.78
C VAL A 305 -4.37 -8.07 -14.72
N PRO A 306 -5.63 -8.58 -14.78
CA PRO A 306 -6.83 -7.76 -14.73
C PRO A 306 -6.88 -6.84 -13.51
N GLY A 307 -7.17 -5.55 -13.73
CA GLY A 307 -7.22 -4.54 -12.67
C GLY A 307 -5.86 -3.98 -12.24
N CYS A 308 -4.74 -4.47 -12.79
CA CYS A 308 -3.42 -3.91 -12.53
C CYS A 308 -3.10 -2.76 -13.49
N GLY A 309 -2.87 -1.55 -12.96
CA GLY A 309 -2.47 -0.37 -13.74
C GLY A 309 -0.96 -0.20 -13.94
N ALA A 310 -0.14 -1.24 -13.71
CA ALA A 310 1.31 -1.09 -13.76
C ALA A 310 1.81 -0.93 -15.21
N THR A 311 2.54 0.12 -15.58
CA THR A 311 3.14 0.27 -16.94
C THR A 311 4.65 0.50 -16.94
N ARG A 312 5.23 0.86 -15.78
CA ARG A 312 6.66 1.06 -15.59
C ARG A 312 7.28 -0.09 -14.80
N GLY A 313 8.57 -0.33 -15.00
CA GLY A 313 9.31 -1.41 -14.32
C GLY A 313 8.78 -2.81 -14.64
N LEU A 314 8.13 -2.99 -15.81
CA LEU A 314 7.57 -4.27 -16.18
C LEU A 314 8.66 -5.28 -16.53
N HIS A 315 8.47 -6.51 -16.09
CA HIS A 315 9.30 -7.64 -16.44
C HIS A 315 8.61 -8.40 -17.56
N ALA A 316 9.38 -8.81 -18.55
CA ALA A 316 8.85 -9.75 -19.52
C ALA A 316 8.86 -11.16 -18.92
N HIS A 317 7.78 -11.88 -19.17
CA HIS A 317 7.54 -13.21 -18.63
C HIS A 317 7.21 -14.15 -19.78
N HIS A 318 7.79 -15.35 -19.77
CA HIS A 318 7.45 -16.40 -20.73
C HIS A 318 6.22 -17.17 -20.26
N ILE A 319 5.16 -17.17 -21.05
CA ILE A 319 3.89 -17.87 -20.73
C ILE A 319 4.12 -19.37 -20.62
N ILE A 320 4.75 -19.97 -21.65
CA ILE A 320 5.41 -21.27 -21.52
C ILE A 320 6.82 -20.96 -21.05
N HIS A 321 7.15 -21.35 -19.82
CA HIS A 321 8.44 -21.03 -19.23
C HIS A 321 9.59 -21.57 -20.09
N TRP A 322 10.71 -20.86 -20.12
CA TRP A 322 11.86 -21.23 -20.95
C TRP A 322 12.51 -22.54 -20.47
N GLU A 323 12.51 -22.84 -19.17
CA GLU A 323 13.00 -24.14 -18.62
C GLU A 323 12.17 -25.31 -19.16
N ASP A 324 10.92 -25.06 -19.53
CA ASP A 324 10.00 -26.01 -20.15
C ASP A 324 10.07 -25.98 -21.69
N GLY A 325 11.04 -25.27 -22.27
CA GLY A 325 11.28 -25.18 -23.71
C GLY A 325 10.51 -24.07 -24.42
N GLY A 326 9.93 -23.12 -23.68
CA GLY A 326 9.21 -21.98 -24.26
C GLY A 326 10.11 -21.06 -25.11
N PRO A 327 9.65 -20.62 -26.31
CA PRO A 327 10.43 -19.75 -27.17
C PRO A 327 10.48 -18.31 -26.66
N THR A 328 11.59 -17.61 -26.91
CA THR A 328 11.73 -16.15 -26.66
C THR A 328 11.17 -15.37 -27.85
N GLU A 329 9.86 -15.41 -28.01
CA GLU A 329 9.12 -14.78 -29.11
C GLU A 329 7.95 -13.96 -28.58
N LEU A 330 7.49 -12.97 -29.34
CA LEU A 330 6.44 -12.06 -28.90
C LEU A 330 5.16 -12.82 -28.49
N SER A 331 4.80 -13.87 -29.21
CA SER A 331 3.63 -14.74 -28.95
C SER A 331 3.68 -15.52 -27.63
N ASN A 332 4.87 -15.70 -27.05
CA ASN A 332 5.08 -16.44 -25.80
C ASN A 332 5.53 -15.52 -24.66
N LEU A 333 5.63 -14.21 -24.89
CA LEU A 333 6.02 -13.24 -23.87
C LEU A 333 4.82 -12.41 -23.45
N VAL A 334 4.82 -11.95 -22.21
CA VAL A 334 3.86 -10.98 -21.66
C VAL A 334 4.57 -10.04 -20.68
N LEU A 335 4.14 -8.79 -20.58
CA LEU A 335 4.60 -7.89 -19.52
C LEU A 335 3.81 -8.03 -18.22
N LEU A 336 4.53 -8.18 -17.11
CA LEU A 336 4.00 -8.23 -15.75
C LEU A 336 4.76 -7.26 -14.86
N CYS A 337 4.10 -6.67 -13.86
CA CYS A 337 4.81 -5.89 -12.85
C CYS A 337 5.63 -6.82 -11.93
N PRO A 338 6.65 -6.29 -11.21
CA PRO A 338 7.49 -7.12 -10.34
C PRO A 338 6.71 -7.88 -9.26
N TYR A 339 5.55 -7.35 -8.86
CA TYR A 339 4.64 -8.02 -7.91
C TYR A 339 3.94 -9.21 -8.55
N HIS A 340 3.18 -9.00 -9.63
CA HIS A 340 2.43 -10.08 -10.29
C HIS A 340 3.32 -11.11 -10.96
N HIS A 341 4.52 -10.73 -11.42
CA HIS A 341 5.50 -11.68 -11.92
C HIS A 341 5.96 -12.64 -10.82
N ARG A 342 6.18 -12.16 -9.59
CA ARG A 342 6.47 -13.03 -8.44
C ARG A 342 5.25 -13.85 -8.02
N ALA A 343 4.08 -13.22 -7.96
CA ALA A 343 2.83 -13.90 -7.61
C ALA A 343 2.57 -15.12 -8.51
N HIS A 344 2.84 -14.98 -9.81
CA HIS A 344 2.75 -16.10 -10.75
C HIS A 344 3.72 -17.24 -10.40
N HIS A 345 4.99 -16.91 -10.15
CA HIS A 345 6.01 -17.91 -9.83
C HIS A 345 5.84 -18.55 -8.45
N ARG A 346 5.06 -17.93 -7.55
CA ARG A 346 4.66 -18.51 -6.26
C ARG A 346 3.40 -19.37 -6.35
N GLY A 347 2.69 -19.33 -7.48
CA GLY A 347 1.39 -19.99 -7.63
C GLY A 347 0.21 -19.24 -7.01
N ASP A 348 0.39 -17.97 -6.61
CA ASP A 348 -0.69 -17.10 -6.12
C ASP A 348 -1.69 -16.77 -7.26
N ILE A 349 -1.18 -16.74 -8.50
CA ILE A 349 -1.95 -16.57 -9.73
C ILE A 349 -1.39 -17.50 -10.80
N THR A 350 -2.24 -17.95 -11.73
CA THR A 350 -1.82 -18.76 -12.88
C THR A 350 -2.08 -18.00 -14.17
N ILE A 351 -1.06 -17.87 -15.04
CA ILE A 351 -1.17 -17.19 -16.34
C ILE A 351 -1.06 -18.24 -17.43
N THR A 352 -2.10 -18.37 -18.25
CA THR A 352 -2.16 -19.35 -19.34
C THR A 352 -2.81 -18.76 -20.59
N GLY A 353 -2.78 -19.51 -21.69
CA GLY A 353 -3.37 -19.10 -22.97
C GLY A 353 -2.39 -18.35 -23.88
N PRO A 354 -2.83 -17.96 -25.08
CA PRO A 354 -1.98 -17.22 -26.00
C PRO A 354 -1.80 -15.76 -25.53
N ALA A 355 -0.68 -15.13 -25.89
CA ALA A 355 -0.35 -13.79 -25.40
C ALA A 355 -1.36 -12.68 -25.76
N ASP A 356 -2.19 -12.90 -26.79
CA ASP A 356 -3.27 -12.01 -27.21
C ASP A 356 -4.61 -12.28 -26.50
N HIS A 357 -4.73 -13.41 -25.79
CA HIS A 357 -5.93 -13.79 -25.04
C HIS A 357 -5.59 -14.59 -23.78
N LEU A 358 -4.97 -13.91 -22.81
CA LEU A 358 -4.54 -14.51 -21.56
C LEU A 358 -5.73 -14.88 -20.68
N THR A 359 -5.64 -16.06 -20.07
CA THR A 359 -6.48 -16.49 -18.95
C THR A 359 -5.66 -16.40 -17.69
N ILE A 360 -6.13 -15.60 -16.74
CA ILE A 360 -5.45 -15.38 -15.46
C ILE A 360 -6.38 -15.83 -14.34
N LEU A 361 -5.93 -16.83 -13.60
CA LEU A 361 -6.67 -17.45 -12.49
C LEU A 361 -6.04 -17.03 -11.17
N ASP A 362 -6.84 -16.96 -10.11
CA ASP A 362 -6.33 -16.88 -8.74
C ASP A 362 -5.82 -18.25 -8.24
N SER A 363 -5.43 -18.31 -6.96
CA SER A 363 -4.94 -19.52 -6.30
C SER A 363 -5.99 -20.64 -6.20
N ASP A 364 -7.28 -20.31 -6.26
CA ASP A 364 -8.39 -21.26 -6.20
C ASP A 364 -8.80 -21.76 -7.60
N GLY A 365 -8.21 -21.20 -8.65
CA GLY A 365 -8.47 -21.54 -10.05
C GLY A 365 -9.62 -20.75 -10.67
N ASP A 366 -10.12 -19.71 -9.99
CA ASP A 366 -11.20 -18.88 -10.49
C ASP A 366 -10.66 -17.75 -11.39
N PRO A 367 -11.34 -17.42 -12.51
CA PRO A 367 -10.89 -16.36 -13.41
C PRO A 367 -10.94 -14.97 -12.75
N LEU A 368 -9.81 -14.26 -12.76
CA LEU A 368 -9.77 -12.86 -12.38
C LEU A 368 -10.51 -12.03 -13.44
N THR A 369 -11.60 -11.37 -13.02
CA THR A 369 -12.37 -10.48 -13.91
C THR A 369 -12.23 -9.02 -13.49
N PRO A 370 -12.26 -8.05 -14.43
CA PRO A 370 -12.28 -6.61 -14.10
C PRO A 370 -13.56 -6.13 -13.37
N GLY A 371 -14.45 -7.03 -12.94
CA GLY A 371 -15.78 -6.71 -12.41
C GLY A 371 -15.79 -6.37 -10.92
N SER A 372 -16.60 -5.38 -10.53
CA SER A 372 -16.91 -5.13 -9.11
C SER A 372 -17.78 -6.26 -8.56
N LEU A 373 -17.39 -6.85 -7.43
CA LEU A 373 -18.21 -7.80 -6.68
C LEU A 373 -19.43 -7.14 -5.98
N ALA A 374 -19.63 -5.83 -6.16
CA ALA A 374 -20.71 -5.08 -5.55
C ALA A 374 -22.08 -5.62 -5.97
N ARG A 375 -22.93 -5.88 -4.97
CA ARG A 375 -24.33 -6.28 -5.14
C ARG A 375 -25.23 -5.13 -4.66
N PRO A 376 -26.46 -5.00 -5.18
CA PRO A 376 -27.43 -4.06 -4.63
C PRO A 376 -27.59 -4.28 -3.11
N PRO A 377 -27.72 -3.20 -2.30
CA PRO A 377 -27.95 -3.33 -0.87
C PRO A 377 -29.19 -4.19 -0.60
N ASN A 378 -29.04 -5.23 0.22
CA ASN A 378 -30.11 -6.14 0.62
C ASN A 378 -30.54 -5.97 2.09
N HIS A 379 -29.97 -4.97 2.78
CA HIS A 379 -30.27 -4.64 4.17
C HIS A 379 -30.97 -3.28 4.27
N PRO A 380 -31.91 -3.10 5.23
CA PRO A 380 -32.47 -1.79 5.50
C PRO A 380 -31.38 -0.82 5.99
N PRO A 381 -31.59 0.50 5.85
CA PRO A 381 -30.73 1.51 6.48
C PRO A 381 -30.62 1.29 8.00
N PRO A 382 -29.53 1.74 8.65
CA PRO A 382 -29.40 1.64 10.10
C PRO A 382 -30.55 2.35 10.82
N ASP A 383 -31.16 1.66 11.79
CA ASP A 383 -32.19 2.22 12.67
C ASP A 383 -31.51 2.79 13.93
N VAL A 384 -31.03 4.03 13.82
CA VAL A 384 -30.28 4.74 14.88
C VAL A 384 -30.88 6.13 15.11
N PRO A 385 -30.78 6.67 16.35
CA PRO A 385 -31.34 7.98 16.64
C PRO A 385 -30.63 9.10 15.86
N PRO A 386 -31.30 10.25 15.64
CA PRO A 386 -30.67 11.43 15.05
C PRO A 386 -29.45 11.87 15.86
N TRP A 387 -28.38 12.25 15.17
CA TRP A 387 -27.17 12.78 15.80
C TRP A 387 -27.23 14.30 15.91
N PRO A 388 -27.33 14.88 17.13
CA PRO A 388 -27.43 16.33 17.31
C PRO A 388 -26.12 17.07 16.99
N GLY A 389 -25.01 16.35 16.81
CA GLY A 389 -23.70 16.94 16.61
C GLY A 389 -23.07 17.51 17.89
N PRO A 390 -21.85 18.06 17.79
CA PRO A 390 -21.22 18.77 18.90
C PRO A 390 -21.96 20.09 19.19
N THR A 391 -21.91 20.56 20.44
CA THR A 391 -22.64 21.77 20.87
C THR A 391 -22.12 23.05 20.21
N GLY A 392 -20.88 23.03 19.71
CA GLY A 392 -20.21 24.19 19.14
C GLY A 392 -19.80 25.27 20.16
N GLU A 393 -20.08 25.05 21.44
CA GLU A 393 -19.72 25.99 22.50
C GLU A 393 -18.20 26.12 22.65
N ARG A 394 -17.74 27.29 23.09
CA ARG A 394 -16.32 27.53 23.32
C ARG A 394 -15.85 26.77 24.56
N ALA A 395 -14.96 25.80 24.36
CA ALA A 395 -14.31 25.06 25.45
C ALA A 395 -13.56 26.00 26.41
N GLN A 396 -13.82 25.86 27.72
CA GLN A 396 -13.12 26.58 28.77
C GLN A 396 -11.93 25.75 29.28
N TRP A 397 -10.82 25.77 28.55
CA TRP A 397 -9.63 24.94 28.83
C TRP A 397 -9.03 25.09 30.23
N LYS A 398 -9.28 26.22 30.91
CA LYS A 398 -8.86 26.44 32.30
C LYS A 398 -9.50 25.44 33.28
N TRP A 399 -10.70 24.95 32.97
CA TRP A 399 -11.49 24.04 33.80
C TRP A 399 -11.55 22.62 33.21
N TYR A 400 -10.81 22.38 32.12
CA TYR A 400 -10.68 21.05 31.54
C TYR A 400 -9.57 20.30 32.29
N HIS A 401 -9.90 19.11 32.78
CA HIS A 401 -8.94 18.18 33.37
C HIS A 401 -8.53 17.17 32.30
N PRO A 402 -7.27 17.21 31.80
CA PRO A 402 -6.78 16.21 30.84
C PRO A 402 -6.82 14.81 31.44
N TYR A 403 -6.92 13.79 30.59
CA TYR A 403 -6.76 12.41 31.03
C TYR A 403 -5.34 12.21 31.59
N GLU A 404 -5.25 11.59 32.76
CA GLU A 404 -4.00 11.20 33.40
C GLU A 404 -3.88 9.66 33.37
N PRO A 405 -2.90 9.10 32.64
CA PRO A 405 -2.74 7.65 32.60
C PRO A 405 -2.42 7.11 33.99
N LYS A 406 -3.05 5.99 34.36
CA LYS A 406 -2.73 5.32 35.63
C LYS A 406 -1.25 4.90 35.64
N PRO A 407 -0.52 5.10 36.75
CA PRO A 407 0.85 4.62 36.84
C PRO A 407 0.87 3.09 36.61
N PRO A 408 1.90 2.55 35.93
CA PRO A 408 2.03 1.11 35.79
C PRO A 408 2.02 0.45 37.17
N PRO A 409 1.41 -0.75 37.33
CA PRO A 409 1.42 -1.45 38.60
C PRO A 409 2.88 -1.67 39.05
N ASP A 410 3.16 -1.37 40.32
CA ASP A 410 4.45 -1.66 40.94
C ASP A 410 4.71 -3.18 40.83
N ASN A 411 5.77 -3.55 40.13
CA ASN A 411 6.23 -4.93 39.97
C ASN A 411 7.09 -5.39 41.15
#